data_AF-A0A141RQS7-F1
#
_entry.id   AF-A0A141RQS7-F1
#
_cell.length_a   1.000
_cell.length_b   1.000
_cell.length_c   1.000
_cell.angle_alpha   90.00
_cell.angle_beta   90.00
_cell.angle_gamma   90.00
#
_symmetry.space_group_name_H-M   'P 1'
#
loop_
_entity.id
_entity.type
_entity.pdbx_description
1 polymer ?
#
loop_
_entity_poly.entity_id
_entity_poly.type
_entity_poly.pdbx_seq_one_letter_code
_entity_poly.pdbx_strand_id
1 'polypeptide(L)'
;QIKRRILNIASYENPTYWKRIKGLIAFFMTAILLFGCSPMLSTYASEECYTWDTSSKKITLVDLSSYFDGYKGSFVLYDLQKDNWNIYDIEQATIRISPNSTYKIYDALFALEENIITSENSFISCPQQNYPFESWNEDQTLFSAMNSSVNWYFQALDAKLGKSNLQSYIEQIGYGNQNINGELSSYWMESSLKISPIEQV
;
A
#
# COMPACT_ATOMS: atom_id res chain seq x y z
N GLN A 1 -37.43 3.40 32.36
CA GLN A 1 -36.69 4.41 31.55
C GLN A 1 -37.12 5.86 31.88
N ILE A 2 -38.43 6.17 31.96
CA ILE A 2 -38.95 7.52 32.28
C ILE A 2 -38.52 8.02 33.69
N LYS A 3 -38.64 7.20 34.75
CA LYS A 3 -38.20 7.60 36.12
C LYS A 3 -36.73 8.01 36.19
N ARG A 4 -35.83 7.33 35.48
CA ARG A 4 -34.39 7.63 35.45
C ARG A 4 -34.10 8.97 34.75
N ARG A 5 -34.88 9.32 33.73
CA ARG A 5 -34.79 10.64 33.09
C ARG A 5 -35.29 11.76 33.99
N ILE A 6 -36.41 11.55 34.68
CA ILE A 6 -36.95 12.53 35.64
C ILE A 6 -35.98 12.77 36.79
N LEU A 7 -35.41 11.70 37.36
CA LEU A 7 -34.41 11.80 38.42
C LEU A 7 -33.15 12.53 37.95
N ASN A 8 -32.65 12.24 36.74
CA ASN A 8 -31.49 12.94 36.18
C ASN A 8 -31.73 14.43 35.90
N ILE A 9 -32.97 14.84 35.60
CA ILE A 9 -33.34 16.26 35.42
C ILE A 9 -33.47 16.95 36.78
N ALA A 10 -34.11 16.28 37.74
CA ALA A 10 -34.31 16.82 39.09
C ALA A 10 -33.00 16.96 39.89
N SER A 11 -32.00 16.09 39.62
CA SER A 11 -30.68 16.14 40.26
C SER A 11 -29.64 16.94 39.47
N TYR A 12 -30.03 17.58 38.37
CA TYR A 12 -29.11 18.37 37.56
C TYR A 12 -28.84 19.73 38.22
N GLU A 13 -27.61 19.93 38.66
CA GLU A 13 -27.12 21.23 39.10
C GLU A 13 -26.37 21.93 37.97
N ASN A 14 -26.65 23.23 37.79
CA ASN A 14 -25.92 24.04 36.83
C ASN A 14 -24.42 24.01 37.16
N PRO A 15 -23.55 23.76 36.16
CA PRO A 15 -22.12 23.68 36.41
C PRO A 15 -21.61 25.02 36.95
N THR A 16 -20.94 24.95 38.09
CA THR A 16 -20.27 26.08 38.75
C THR A 16 -19.30 26.75 37.78
N TYR A 17 -19.07 28.05 37.95
CA TYR A 17 -18.15 28.85 37.13
C TYR A 17 -16.79 28.16 36.88
N TRP A 18 -16.19 27.58 37.94
CA TRP A 18 -14.94 26.82 37.84
C TRP A 18 -15.03 25.53 37.02
N LYS A 19 -16.17 24.83 37.04
CA LYS A 19 -16.39 23.64 36.20
C LYS A 19 -16.52 24.03 34.73
N ARG A 20 -17.16 25.18 34.43
CA ARG A 20 -17.22 25.73 33.06
C ARG A 20 -15.85 26.14 32.55
N ILE A 21 -15.04 26.81 33.38
CA ILE A 21 -13.65 27.15 33.04
C ILE A 21 -12.81 25.89 32.78
N LYS A 22 -12.88 24.88 33.65
CA LYS A 22 -12.16 23.60 33.43
C LYS A 22 -12.60 22.92 32.14
N GLY A 23 -13.90 22.95 31.81
CA GLY A 23 -14.42 22.44 30.55
C GLY A 23 -13.90 23.22 29.33
N LEU A 24 -13.85 24.55 29.40
CA LEU A 24 -13.27 25.40 28.35
C LEU A 24 -11.78 25.12 28.17
N ILE A 25 -11.01 25.02 29.25
CA ILE A 25 -9.58 24.68 29.20
C ILE A 25 -9.38 23.30 28.55
N ALA A 26 -10.17 22.30 28.94
CA ALA A 26 -10.11 20.97 28.34
C ALA A 26 -10.42 21.01 26.84
N PHE A 27 -11.43 21.79 26.43
CA PHE A 27 -11.80 21.97 25.02
C PHE A 27 -10.68 22.66 24.22
N PHE A 28 -10.08 23.72 24.76
CA PHE A 28 -8.94 24.39 24.12
C PHE A 28 -7.71 23.48 24.04
N MET A 29 -7.44 22.67 25.06
CA MET A 29 -6.36 21.68 25.02
C MET A 29 -6.57 20.64 23.92
N THR A 30 -7.78 20.10 23.77
CA THR A 30 -8.10 19.17 22.68
C THR A 30 -8.04 19.84 21.31
N ALA A 31 -8.50 21.10 21.19
CA ALA A 31 -8.42 21.85 19.95
C ALA A 31 -6.96 22.13 19.57
N ILE A 32 -6.12 22.56 20.51
CA ILE A 32 -4.68 22.79 20.29
C ILE A 32 -3.98 21.49 19.87
N LEU A 33 -4.34 20.34 20.46
CA LEU A 33 -3.82 19.05 20.04
C LEU A 33 -4.19 18.74 18.58
N LEU A 34 -5.46 18.93 18.19
CA LEU A 34 -5.93 18.66 16.83
C LEU A 34 -5.33 19.63 15.80
N PHE A 35 -5.28 20.93 16.10
CA PHE A 35 -4.68 21.94 15.22
C PHE A 35 -3.15 21.85 15.17
N GLY A 36 -2.50 21.48 16.26
CA GLY A 36 -1.05 21.25 16.32
C GLY A 36 -0.60 20.00 15.55
N CYS A 37 -1.44 18.97 15.49
CA CYS A 37 -1.16 17.75 14.71
C CYS A 37 -1.56 17.86 13.23
N SER A 38 -2.39 18.82 12.84
CA SER A 38 -2.88 18.97 11.45
C SER A 38 -1.77 19.09 10.39
N PRO A 39 -0.67 19.83 10.58
CA PRO A 39 0.39 19.95 9.57
C PRO A 39 1.19 18.66 9.40
N MET A 40 1.25 17.85 10.46
CA MET A 40 1.93 16.56 10.44
C MET A 40 1.13 15.58 9.57
N LEU A 41 -0.19 15.49 9.75
CA LEU A 41 -1.03 14.60 8.94
C LEU A 41 -0.99 14.91 7.43
N SER A 42 -1.00 16.19 7.03
CA SER A 42 -0.97 16.54 5.60
C SER A 42 0.35 16.18 4.92
N THR A 43 1.46 16.22 5.65
CA THR A 43 2.80 15.88 5.12
C THR A 43 2.96 14.37 4.96
N TYR A 44 2.37 13.56 5.84
CA TYR A 44 2.33 12.09 5.66
C TYR A 44 1.31 11.65 4.60
N ALA A 45 0.30 12.47 4.33
CA ALA A 45 -0.73 12.20 3.33
C ALA A 45 -0.38 12.74 1.93
N SER A 46 0.81 13.33 1.72
CA SER A 46 1.20 13.77 0.38
C SER A 46 1.38 12.57 -0.53
N GLU A 47 0.58 12.50 -1.59
CA GLU A 47 0.71 11.51 -2.66
C GLU A 47 2.12 11.63 -3.27
N GLU A 48 2.86 10.52 -3.30
CA GLU A 48 4.20 10.51 -3.90
C GLU A 48 4.03 10.36 -5.42
N CYS A 49 4.12 11.47 -6.16
CA CYS A 49 3.92 11.46 -7.60
C CYS A 49 5.23 11.20 -8.36
N TYR A 50 5.18 10.31 -9.33
CA TYR A 50 6.25 10.06 -10.28
C TYR A 50 6.34 11.20 -11.29
N THR A 51 7.53 11.79 -11.44
CA THR A 51 7.78 12.83 -12.44
C THR A 51 8.11 12.17 -13.78
N TRP A 52 7.07 11.90 -14.56
CA TRP A 52 7.20 11.24 -15.86
C TRP A 52 7.52 12.23 -16.98
N ASP A 53 8.68 12.07 -17.63
CA ASP A 53 9.00 12.85 -18.84
C ASP A 53 8.22 12.32 -20.05
N THR A 54 7.24 13.10 -20.50
CA THR A 54 6.35 12.76 -21.61
C THR A 54 6.77 13.39 -22.94
N SER A 55 7.85 14.20 -22.96
CA SER A 55 8.22 15.03 -24.11
C SER A 55 8.45 14.27 -25.41
N SER A 56 8.96 13.04 -25.32
CA SER A 56 9.26 12.16 -26.46
C SER A 56 8.22 11.05 -26.67
N LYS A 57 7.18 10.97 -25.82
CA LYS A 57 6.27 9.82 -25.78
C LYS A 57 4.99 10.07 -26.56
N LYS A 58 4.56 9.06 -27.32
CA LYS A 58 3.25 9.07 -27.96
C LYS A 58 2.20 8.61 -26.97
N ILE A 59 1.35 9.53 -26.54
CA ILE A 59 0.32 9.29 -25.53
C ILE A 59 -1.06 9.57 -26.14
N THR A 60 -1.94 8.58 -26.03
CA THR A 60 -3.35 8.65 -26.37
C THR A 60 -4.14 8.60 -25.07
N LEU A 61 -4.89 9.66 -24.77
CA LEU A 61 -5.82 9.64 -23.64
C LEU A 61 -7.08 8.88 -24.06
N VAL A 62 -7.44 7.86 -23.29
CA VAL A 62 -8.63 7.05 -23.53
C VAL A 62 -9.67 7.34 -22.45
N ASP A 63 -10.93 7.46 -22.84
CA ASP A 63 -12.02 7.59 -21.87
C ASP A 63 -12.52 6.20 -21.48
N LEU A 64 -12.27 5.84 -20.22
CA LEU A 64 -12.73 4.59 -19.60
C LEU A 64 -13.54 4.89 -18.33
N SER A 65 -14.02 6.13 -18.16
CA SER A 65 -14.69 6.59 -16.94
C SER A 65 -15.86 5.72 -16.50
N SER A 66 -16.61 5.16 -17.44
CA SER A 66 -17.71 4.23 -17.17
C SER A 66 -17.30 2.95 -16.42
N TYR A 67 -16.03 2.52 -16.54
CA TYR A 67 -15.50 1.34 -15.85
C TYR A 67 -14.99 1.65 -14.43
N PHE A 68 -14.83 2.93 -14.11
CA PHE A 68 -14.29 3.41 -12.83
C PHE A 68 -15.35 4.11 -11.98
N ASP A 69 -16.66 3.94 -12.28
CA ASP A 69 -17.72 4.60 -11.52
C ASP A 69 -17.65 4.25 -10.02
N GLY A 70 -17.58 5.27 -9.17
CA GLY A 70 -17.38 5.14 -7.72
C GLY A 70 -15.92 4.90 -7.26
N TYR A 71 -14.95 4.84 -8.17
CA TYR A 71 -13.53 4.62 -7.87
C TYR A 71 -12.65 5.74 -8.43
N LYS A 72 -11.65 6.17 -7.65
CA LYS A 72 -10.56 7.04 -8.13
C LYS A 72 -9.40 6.13 -8.59
N GLY A 73 -9.17 6.02 -9.89
CA GLY A 73 -8.19 5.08 -10.44
C GLY A 73 -7.79 5.44 -11.87
N SER A 74 -6.79 4.72 -12.37
CA SER A 74 -6.24 4.90 -13.71
C SER A 74 -6.12 3.57 -14.45
N PHE A 75 -5.91 3.66 -15.75
CA PHE A 75 -5.55 2.53 -16.59
C PHE A 75 -4.40 2.93 -17.50
N VAL A 76 -3.41 2.05 -17.63
CA VAL A 76 -2.22 2.26 -18.46
C VAL A 76 -2.04 1.04 -19.36
N LEU A 77 -1.90 1.27 -20.66
CA LEU A 77 -1.59 0.25 -21.65
C LEU A 77 -0.50 0.78 -22.58
N TYR A 78 0.60 0.04 -22.69
CA TYR A 78 1.63 0.31 -23.68
C TYR A 78 1.50 -0.63 -24.88
N ASP A 79 1.25 -0.07 -26.07
CA ASP A 79 1.22 -0.79 -27.34
C ASP A 79 2.64 -0.84 -27.91
N LEU A 80 3.31 -1.99 -27.73
CA LEU A 80 4.68 -2.24 -28.19
C LEU A 80 4.86 -2.08 -29.71
N GLN A 81 3.83 -2.36 -30.51
CA GLN A 81 3.95 -2.29 -31.98
C GLN A 81 3.89 -0.86 -32.49
N LYS A 82 3.11 -0.01 -31.82
CA LYS A 82 2.89 1.39 -32.21
C LYS A 82 3.73 2.37 -31.41
N ASP A 83 4.50 1.89 -30.44
CA ASP A 83 5.20 2.70 -29.44
C ASP A 83 4.27 3.76 -28.85
N ASN A 84 3.11 3.33 -28.33
CA ASN A 84 2.03 4.22 -27.92
C ASN A 84 1.45 3.86 -26.57
N TRP A 85 1.42 4.84 -25.67
CA TRP A 85 0.77 4.76 -24.38
C TRP A 85 -0.71 5.12 -24.53
N ASN A 86 -1.60 4.26 -24.05
CA ASN A 86 -3.02 4.53 -23.94
C ASN A 86 -3.35 4.66 -22.45
N ILE A 87 -3.75 5.85 -22.01
CA ILE A 87 -3.88 6.15 -20.58
C ILE A 87 -5.26 6.73 -20.28
N TYR A 88 -5.93 6.17 -19.27
CA TYR A 88 -7.07 6.79 -18.61
C TYR A 88 -6.60 7.36 -17.27
N ASP A 89 -6.93 8.62 -17.02
CA ASP A 89 -6.55 9.39 -15.83
C ASP A 89 -5.03 9.41 -15.58
N ILE A 90 -4.32 10.25 -16.35
CA ILE A 90 -2.85 10.36 -16.29
C ILE A 90 -2.37 10.89 -14.93
N GLU A 91 -3.16 11.73 -14.26
CA GLU A 91 -2.79 12.23 -12.93
C GLU A 91 -2.74 11.06 -11.95
N GLN A 92 -3.80 10.25 -11.89
CA GLN A 92 -3.82 9.03 -11.08
C GLN A 92 -2.78 7.99 -11.51
N ALA A 93 -2.43 7.92 -12.80
CA ALA A 93 -1.44 6.99 -13.32
C ALA A 93 0.00 7.31 -12.86
N THR A 94 0.26 8.54 -12.39
CA THR A 94 1.57 8.95 -11.85
C THR A 94 1.69 8.83 -10.34
N ILE A 95 0.59 8.58 -9.62
CA ILE A 95 0.65 8.48 -8.16
C ILE A 95 1.22 7.12 -7.76
N ARG A 96 2.28 7.14 -6.96
CA ARG A 96 2.87 5.92 -6.40
C ARG A 96 2.07 5.44 -5.21
N ILE A 97 1.67 4.18 -5.25
CA ILE A 97 0.99 3.47 -4.17
C ILE A 97 1.74 2.18 -3.83
N SER A 98 1.41 1.55 -2.70
CA SER A 98 2.04 0.29 -2.35
C SER A 98 1.71 -0.79 -3.40
N PRO A 99 2.71 -1.54 -3.91
CA PRO A 99 2.47 -2.53 -4.96
C PRO A 99 1.66 -3.73 -4.44
N ASN A 100 1.69 -3.98 -3.13
CA ASN A 100 1.10 -5.17 -2.52
C ASN A 100 1.52 -6.43 -3.31
N SER A 101 0.59 -7.32 -3.60
CA SER A 101 0.90 -8.60 -4.23
C SER A 101 1.45 -8.51 -5.65
N THR A 102 1.40 -7.35 -6.34
CA THR A 102 2.05 -7.20 -7.65
C THR A 102 3.58 -7.26 -7.55
N TYR A 103 4.14 -6.93 -6.39
CA TYR A 103 5.58 -7.02 -6.12
C TYR A 103 6.11 -8.47 -6.24
N LYS A 104 5.26 -9.47 -5.97
CA LYS A 104 5.64 -10.91 -5.99
C LYS A 104 6.20 -11.37 -7.33
N ILE A 105 5.86 -10.67 -8.42
CA ILE A 105 6.46 -10.90 -9.74
C ILE A 105 7.98 -10.70 -9.68
N TYR A 106 8.42 -9.61 -9.06
CA TYR A 106 9.84 -9.24 -8.97
C TYR A 106 10.57 -10.06 -7.93
N ASP A 107 9.95 -10.33 -6.77
CA ASP A 107 10.51 -11.25 -5.77
C ASP A 107 10.80 -12.64 -6.37
N ALA A 108 9.84 -13.19 -7.13
CA ALA A 108 10.05 -14.45 -7.85
C ALA A 108 11.22 -14.39 -8.84
N LEU A 109 11.33 -13.30 -9.61
CA LEU A 109 12.43 -13.10 -10.56
C LEU A 109 13.79 -13.04 -9.84
N PHE A 110 13.90 -12.30 -8.73
CA PHE A 110 15.13 -12.20 -7.96
C PHE A 110 15.52 -13.53 -7.34
N ALA A 111 14.55 -14.29 -6.81
CA ALA A 111 14.79 -15.60 -6.25
C ALA A 111 15.22 -16.64 -7.30
N LEU A 112 14.73 -16.52 -8.53
CA LEU A 112 15.18 -17.34 -9.66
C LEU A 112 16.60 -16.96 -10.10
N GLU A 113 16.91 -15.67 -10.20
CA GLU A 113 18.24 -15.16 -10.58
C GLU A 113 19.33 -15.64 -9.60
N GLU A 114 19.03 -15.56 -8.30
CA GLU A 114 19.94 -16.01 -7.24
C GLU A 114 19.91 -17.53 -6.99
N ASN A 115 19.19 -18.30 -7.80
CA ASN A 115 19.00 -19.74 -7.66
C ASN A 115 18.47 -20.18 -6.28
N ILE A 116 17.75 -19.30 -5.58
CA ILE A 116 17.04 -19.61 -4.32
C ILE A 116 15.91 -20.61 -4.59
N ILE A 117 15.28 -20.47 -5.76
CA ILE A 117 14.36 -21.42 -6.38
C ILE A 117 14.77 -21.62 -7.84
N THR A 118 14.34 -22.72 -8.45
CA THR A 118 14.50 -22.99 -9.89
C THR A 118 13.16 -23.41 -10.50
N SER A 119 13.12 -23.55 -11.82
CA SER A 119 11.96 -24.11 -12.54
C SER A 119 11.58 -25.51 -12.06
N GLU A 120 12.56 -26.33 -11.69
CA GLU A 120 12.36 -27.71 -11.21
C GLU A 120 12.16 -27.78 -9.70
N ASN A 121 12.69 -26.82 -8.95
CA ASN A 121 12.65 -26.82 -7.49
C ASN A 121 12.28 -25.45 -6.92
N SER A 122 10.99 -25.26 -6.67
CA SER A 122 10.44 -24.07 -6.00
C SER A 122 9.63 -24.41 -4.76
N PHE A 123 9.81 -25.63 -4.22
CA PHE A 123 9.05 -26.12 -3.07
C PHE A 123 9.49 -25.44 -1.77
N ILE A 124 8.53 -24.97 -0.98
CA ILE A 124 8.74 -24.50 0.39
C ILE A 124 7.64 -25.09 1.27
N SER A 125 8.04 -25.76 2.35
CA SER A 125 7.08 -26.34 3.29
C SER A 125 6.38 -25.24 4.10
N CYS A 126 5.10 -25.46 4.35
CA CYS A 126 4.25 -24.55 5.10
C CYS A 126 4.78 -24.40 6.54
N PRO A 127 5.04 -23.17 7.02
CA PRO A 127 5.60 -22.96 8.34
C PRO A 127 4.60 -23.24 9.47
N GLN A 128 3.29 -23.11 9.20
CA GLN A 128 2.20 -23.34 10.16
C GLN A 128 0.83 -23.42 9.48
N GLN A 129 -0.15 -24.08 10.10
CA GLN A 129 -1.51 -24.26 9.57
C GLN A 129 -2.54 -23.34 10.25
N ASN A 130 -2.27 -22.04 10.34
CA ASN A 130 -3.18 -21.07 10.97
C ASN A 130 -3.28 -19.75 10.18
N TYR A 131 -3.28 -19.83 8.85
CA TYR A 131 -3.52 -18.69 7.98
C TYR A 131 -5.03 -18.55 7.67
N PRO A 132 -5.53 -17.32 7.49
CA PRO A 132 -6.95 -17.06 7.26
C PRO A 132 -7.47 -17.60 5.92
N PHE A 133 -6.58 -17.91 4.98
CA PHE A 133 -6.91 -18.50 3.69
C PHE A 133 -6.53 -19.97 3.69
N GLU A 134 -7.47 -20.86 3.37
CA GLU A 134 -7.26 -22.31 3.35
C GLU A 134 -6.05 -22.69 2.48
N SER A 135 -5.96 -22.10 1.27
CA SER A 135 -4.87 -22.33 0.32
C SER A 135 -3.47 -21.93 0.82
N TRP A 136 -3.37 -21.17 1.92
CA TRP A 136 -2.09 -20.79 2.52
C TRP A 136 -1.60 -21.80 3.56
N ASN A 137 -2.44 -22.77 3.97
CA ASN A 137 -2.14 -23.76 5.01
C ASN A 137 -1.54 -25.06 4.44
N GLU A 138 -1.00 -24.99 3.22
CA GLU A 138 -0.41 -26.11 2.49
C GLU A 138 1.01 -25.75 2.06
N ASP A 139 1.84 -26.78 1.81
CA ASP A 139 3.14 -26.57 1.19
C ASP A 139 2.98 -25.92 -0.20
N GLN A 140 3.96 -25.13 -0.62
CA GLN A 140 3.83 -24.32 -1.83
C GLN A 140 4.97 -24.56 -2.82
N THR A 141 4.63 -24.37 -4.09
CA THR A 141 5.56 -24.12 -5.18
C THR A 141 5.43 -22.67 -5.62
N LEU A 142 6.33 -22.16 -6.47
CA LEU A 142 6.18 -20.82 -7.03
C LEU A 142 4.82 -20.66 -7.74
N PHE A 143 4.38 -21.68 -8.47
CA PHE A 143 3.11 -21.67 -9.19
C PHE A 143 1.91 -21.54 -8.24
N SER A 144 1.83 -22.40 -7.23
CA SER A 144 0.70 -22.38 -6.28
C SER A 144 0.72 -21.12 -5.41
N ALA A 145 1.91 -20.66 -5.01
CA ALA A 145 2.09 -19.43 -4.24
C ALA A 145 1.65 -18.20 -5.04
N MET A 146 2.01 -18.10 -6.32
CA MET A 146 1.58 -16.99 -7.18
C MET A 146 0.07 -17.02 -7.42
N ASN A 147 -0.49 -18.20 -7.74
CA ASN A 147 -1.92 -18.37 -8.00
C ASN A 147 -2.79 -18.01 -6.79
N SER A 148 -2.37 -18.41 -5.60
CA SER A 148 -3.10 -18.15 -4.34
C SER A 148 -2.59 -16.91 -3.60
N SER A 149 -1.67 -16.17 -4.20
CA SER A 149 -1.04 -14.97 -3.64
C SER A 149 -0.51 -15.18 -2.20
N VAL A 150 0.19 -16.29 -1.95
CA VAL A 150 0.59 -16.75 -0.60
C VAL A 150 1.73 -15.90 -0.02
N ASN A 151 1.42 -14.96 0.88
CA ASN A 151 2.42 -13.99 1.38
C ASN A 151 3.66 -14.64 2.01
N TRP A 152 3.49 -15.66 2.85
CA TRP A 152 4.60 -16.25 3.60
C TRP A 152 5.64 -16.91 2.70
N TYR A 153 5.26 -17.36 1.51
CA TYR A 153 6.17 -17.93 0.52
C TYR A 153 7.17 -16.88 0.03
N PHE A 154 6.64 -15.73 -0.41
CA PHE A 154 7.41 -14.60 -0.92
C PHE A 154 8.24 -13.92 0.20
N GLN A 155 7.67 -13.81 1.41
CA GLN A 155 8.43 -13.38 2.59
C GLN A 155 9.63 -14.29 2.89
N ALA A 156 9.52 -15.61 2.64
CA ALA A 156 10.64 -16.54 2.79
C ALA A 156 11.68 -16.40 1.68
N LEU A 157 11.28 -16.01 0.47
CA LEU A 157 12.21 -15.69 -0.61
C LEU A 157 13.02 -14.41 -0.29
N ASP A 158 12.33 -13.33 0.05
CA ASP A 158 12.94 -12.07 0.53
C ASP A 158 13.93 -12.31 1.67
N ALA A 159 13.57 -13.17 2.64
CA ALA A 159 14.43 -13.51 3.77
C ALA A 159 15.70 -14.26 3.37
N LYS A 160 15.63 -15.14 2.36
CA LYS A 160 16.79 -15.87 1.81
C LYS A 160 17.65 -14.96 0.93
N LEU A 161 17.03 -14.07 0.16
CA LEU A 161 17.70 -13.10 -0.70
C LEU A 161 18.48 -12.07 0.12
N GLY A 162 17.87 -11.60 1.21
CA GLY A 162 18.46 -10.63 2.12
C GLY A 162 18.37 -9.20 1.62
N LYS A 163 18.32 -8.26 2.57
CA LYS A 163 18.06 -6.83 2.30
C LYS A 163 19.05 -6.17 1.34
N SER A 164 20.33 -6.57 1.36
CA SER A 164 21.36 -5.98 0.49
C SER A 164 21.14 -6.31 -0.98
N ASN A 165 20.91 -7.59 -1.31
CA ASN A 165 20.65 -8.01 -2.68
C ASN A 165 19.32 -7.46 -3.17
N LEU A 166 18.31 -7.49 -2.31
CA LEU A 166 17.01 -6.90 -2.59
C LEU A 166 17.11 -5.41 -2.94
N GLN A 167 17.83 -4.59 -2.14
CA GLN A 167 18.05 -3.18 -2.44
C GLN A 167 18.72 -3.01 -3.81
N SER A 168 19.78 -3.80 -4.08
CA SER A 168 20.51 -3.76 -5.35
C SER A 168 19.60 -4.03 -6.54
N TYR A 169 18.74 -5.05 -6.45
CA TYR A 169 17.79 -5.38 -7.53
C TYR A 169 16.74 -4.30 -7.74
N ILE A 170 16.15 -3.78 -6.66
CA ILE A 170 15.14 -2.71 -6.69
C ILE A 170 15.71 -1.44 -7.33
N GLU A 171 16.95 -1.08 -7.01
CA GLU A 171 17.67 0.05 -7.63
C GLU A 171 17.98 -0.22 -9.10
N GLN A 172 18.47 -1.42 -9.43
CA GLN A 172 18.85 -1.80 -10.79
C GLN A 172 17.69 -1.72 -11.78
N ILE A 173 16.49 -2.16 -11.37
CA ILE A 173 15.29 -2.08 -12.22
C ILE A 173 14.57 -0.73 -12.12
N GLY A 174 15.03 0.16 -11.22
CA GLY A 174 14.41 1.45 -11.00
C GLY A 174 12.99 1.37 -10.42
N TYR A 175 12.71 0.41 -9.52
CA TYR A 175 11.35 0.11 -9.08
C TYR A 175 10.74 1.22 -8.21
N GLY A 176 9.93 2.08 -8.83
CA GLY A 176 9.17 3.10 -8.13
C GLY A 176 10.04 4.03 -7.29
N ASN A 177 9.70 4.14 -6.00
CA ASN A 177 10.45 4.96 -5.04
C ASN A 177 11.68 4.25 -4.43
N GLN A 178 11.88 2.98 -4.76
CA GLN A 178 13.01 2.15 -4.33
C GLN A 178 13.20 2.05 -2.80
N ASN A 179 12.15 2.38 -2.04
CA ASN A 179 12.23 2.54 -0.60
C ASN A 179 11.84 1.24 0.13
N ILE A 180 12.83 0.42 0.46
CA ILE A 180 12.66 -0.81 1.26
C ILE A 180 13.07 -0.61 2.74
N ASN A 181 13.00 0.62 3.25
CA ASN A 181 13.40 0.92 4.63
C ASN A 181 12.45 0.31 5.69
N GLY A 182 11.25 -0.13 5.30
CA GLY A 182 10.35 -0.88 6.18
C GLY A 182 10.90 -2.24 6.61
N GLU A 183 10.08 -2.98 7.36
CA GLU A 183 10.37 -4.35 7.76
C GLU A 183 10.49 -5.25 6.53
N LEU A 184 11.52 -6.10 6.49
CA LEU A 184 11.80 -6.96 5.32
C LEU A 184 10.62 -7.88 4.98
N SER A 185 9.80 -8.24 5.97
CA SER A 185 8.61 -9.07 5.75
C SER A 185 7.40 -8.31 5.22
N SER A 186 7.41 -6.97 5.17
CA SER A 186 6.20 -6.19 4.86
C SER A 186 6.42 -4.85 4.13
N TYR A 187 7.64 -4.50 3.74
CA TYR A 187 7.95 -3.23 3.05
C TYR A 187 7.14 -2.98 1.76
N TRP A 188 6.63 -4.04 1.13
CA TRP A 188 5.79 -4.00 -0.07
C TRP A 188 4.28 -4.09 0.20
N MET A 189 3.85 -4.28 1.46
CA MET A 189 2.44 -4.40 1.86
C MET A 189 1.98 -3.17 2.64
N GLU A 190 1.26 -2.25 1.98
CA GLU A 190 0.77 -0.99 2.58
C GLU A 190 1.87 -0.24 3.36
N SER A 191 3.09 -0.21 2.80
CA SER A 191 4.30 0.18 3.52
C SER A 191 5.19 1.10 2.68
N SER A 192 6.50 1.09 2.92
CA SER A 192 7.45 2.09 2.40
C SER A 192 7.62 2.05 0.88
N LEU A 193 7.59 0.85 0.28
CA LEU A 193 7.78 0.69 -1.16
C LEU A 193 6.52 1.11 -1.88
N LYS A 194 6.69 2.01 -2.86
CA LYS A 194 5.61 2.52 -3.70
C LYS A 194 6.03 2.60 -5.15
N ILE A 195 5.08 2.36 -6.05
CA ILE A 195 5.26 2.43 -7.50
C ILE A 195 3.96 2.93 -8.13
N SER A 196 4.05 3.71 -9.21
CA SER A 196 2.89 4.22 -9.92
C SER A 196 2.40 3.24 -11.01
N PRO A 197 1.14 3.34 -11.45
CA PRO A 197 0.64 2.55 -12.58
C PRO A 197 1.45 2.67 -13.87
N ILE A 198 2.01 3.85 -14.16
CA ILE A 198 2.92 4.04 -15.32
C ILE A 198 4.22 3.28 -15.12
N GLU A 199 4.79 3.29 -13.91
CA GLU A 199 6.05 2.59 -13.63
C GLU A 199 5.90 1.06 -13.58
N GLN A 200 4.68 0.54 -13.43
CA GLN A 200 4.39 -0.90 -13.47
C GLN A 200 4.39 -1.48 -14.91
N VAL A 201 4.30 -0.63 -15.94
CA VAL A 201 4.20 -1.01 -17.37
C VAL A 201 5.47 -0.65 -18.11
#